data_AF-A0A1A6AYI6-F1
#
_entry.id   AF-A0A1A6AYI6-F1
#
_cell.length_a   1.000
_cell.length_b   1.000
_cell.length_c   1.000
_cell.angle_alpha   90.00
_cell.angle_beta   90.00
_cell.angle_gamma   90.00
#
_symmetry.space_group_name_H-M   'P 1'
#
loop_
_entity.id
_entity.type
_entity.pdbx_description
1 polymer ?
#
loop_
_entity_poly.entity_id
_entity_poly.type
_entity_poly.pdbx_seq_one_letter_code
_entity_poly.pdbx_strand_id
1 'polypeptide(L)' 'MSNIIQIDGIDVDMEKATKMIRRLIVKEKANLRTKEKSDNAMVNIIKDMIKEEVECY' A
#
# COMPACT_ATOMS: atom_id res chain seq x y z
N MET A 1 18.28 -5.70 -5.22
CA MET A 1 19.08 -4.75 -4.41
C MET A 1 18.08 -3.79 -3.81
N SER A 2 17.88 -3.83 -2.49
CA SER A 2 16.96 -2.92 -1.82
C SER A 2 17.46 -1.49 -2.01
N ASN A 3 16.65 -0.63 -2.63
CA ASN A 3 16.97 0.77 -2.85
C ASN A 3 16.33 1.59 -1.73
N ILE A 4 17.10 1.84 -0.66
CA ILE A 4 16.66 2.61 0.49
C ILE A 4 16.98 4.09 0.22
N ILE A 5 15.96 4.93 0.24
CA ILE A 5 16.07 6.38 0.09
C ILE A 5 15.60 7.03 1.38
N GLN A 6 16.36 8.01 1.87
CA GLN A 6 15.94 8.82 3.01
C GLN A 6 14.99 9.93 2.54
N ILE A 7 13.77 9.95 3.06
CA ILE A 7 12.77 11.00 2.80
C ILE A 7 12.29 11.53 4.15
N ASP A 8 12.47 12.82 4.41
CA ASP A 8 12.07 13.48 5.67
C ASP A 8 12.57 12.78 6.94
N GLY A 9 13.78 12.21 6.88
CA GLY A 9 14.38 11.47 7.99
C GLY A 9 13.91 10.01 8.12
N ILE A 10 13.05 9.54 7.23
CA ILE A 10 12.53 8.16 7.20
C ILE A 10 13.27 7.38 6.11
N ASP A 11 13.80 6.21 6.47
CA ASP A 11 14.36 5.26 5.52
C ASP A 11 13.24 4.53 4.78
N VAL A 12 13.10 4.82 3.48
CA VAL A 12 12.06 4.24 2.63
C VAL A 12 12.68 3.24 1.66
N ASP A 13 12.28 1.98 1.76
CA ASP A 13 12.56 0.98 0.73
C ASP A 13 11.66 1.24 -0.48
N MET A 14 12.24 1.84 -1.52
CA MET A 14 11.52 2.24 -2.73
C MET A 14 10.96 1.04 -3.51
N GLU A 15 11.61 -0.11 -3.44
CA GLU A 15 11.15 -1.31 -4.15
C GLU A 15 9.87 -1.84 -3.49
N LYS A 16 9.86 -1.92 -2.16
CA LYS A 16 8.67 -2.29 -1.39
C LYS A 16 7.55 -1.28 -1.54
N ALA A 17 7.85 0.02 -1.41
CA ALA A 17 6.88 1.09 -1.58
C ALA A 17 6.22 1.03 -2.97
N THR A 18 7.01 0.85 -4.03
CA THR A 18 6.50 0.74 -5.41
C THR A 18 5.61 -0.50 -5.59
N LYS A 19 6.01 -1.65 -5.04
CA LYS A 19 5.19 -2.88 -5.09
C LYS A 19 3.86 -2.70 -4.35
N MET A 20 3.90 -2.09 -3.17
CA MET A 20 2.71 -1.79 -2.38
C MET A 20 1.76 -0.85 -3.12
N ILE A 21 2.25 0.28 -3.64
CA ILE A 21 1.46 1.25 -4.42
C ILE A 21 0.76 0.56 -5.59
N ARG A 22 1.47 -0.29 -6.35
CA ARG A 22 0.86 -1.05 -7.45
C ARG A 22 -0.29 -1.94 -6.99
N ARG A 23 -0.12 -2.68 -5.89
CA ARG A 23 -1.18 -3.54 -5.33
C ARG A 23 -2.39 -2.71 -4.91
N LEU A 24 -2.18 -1.57 -4.26
CA LEU A 24 -3.24 -0.66 -3.82
C LEU A 24 -4.05 -0.12 -5.01
N ILE A 25 -3.37 0.35 -6.07
CA ILE A 25 -4.03 0.86 -7.28
C ILE A 25 -4.90 -0.22 -7.94
N VAL A 26 -4.37 -1.45 -8.07
CA VAL A 26 -5.13 -2.56 -8.69
C VAL A 26 -6.38 -2.88 -7.89
N LYS A 27 -6.28 -2.89 -6.55
CA LYS A 27 -7.39 -3.19 -5.65
C LYS A 27 -8.45 -2.09 -5.65
N GLU A 28 -8.03 -0.83 -5.64
CA GLU A 28 -8.93 0.33 -5.76
C GLU A 28 -9.64 0.33 -7.11
N LYS A 29 -8.91 0.08 -8.21
CA LYS A 29 -9.50 -0.04 -9.54
C LYS A 29 -10.52 -1.18 -9.63
N ALA A 30 -10.26 -2.30 -8.94
CA ALA A 30 -11.22 -3.39 -8.84
C ALA A 30 -12.47 -2.96 -8.06
N ASN A 31 -12.30 -2.29 -6.91
CA ASN A 31 -13.41 -1.79 -6.10
C ASN A 31 -14.25 -0.74 -6.84
N LEU A 32 -13.64 0.17 -7.60
CA LEU A 32 -14.37 1.12 -8.45
C LEU A 32 -15.27 0.43 -9.49
N ARG A 33 -14.84 -0.74 -9.98
CA ARG A 33 -15.61 -1.55 -10.93
C ARG A 33 -16.73 -2.34 -10.24
N THR A 34 -16.45 -2.96 -9.10
CA THR A 34 -17.41 -3.87 -8.43
C THR A 34 -18.33 -3.15 -7.44
N LYS A 35 -17.90 -2.00 -6.91
CA LYS A 35 -18.54 -1.25 -5.82
C LYS A 35 -18.80 -2.10 -4.57
N GLU A 36 -18.02 -3.15 -4.37
CA GLU A 36 -18.21 -4.09 -3.26
C GLU A 36 -17.90 -3.47 -1.90
N LYS A 37 -17.02 -2.47 -1.86
CA LYS A 37 -16.59 -1.82 -0.62
C LYS A 37 -16.84 -0.32 -0.70
N SER A 38 -17.37 0.23 0.38
CA SER A 38 -17.44 1.68 0.55
C SER A 38 -16.06 2.29 0.66
N ASP A 39 -15.95 3.58 0.38
CA ASP A 39 -14.69 4.32 0.45
C ASP A 39 -14.00 4.15 1.82
N ASN A 40 -14.77 4.24 2.92
CA ASN A 40 -14.26 4.01 4.27
C ASN A 40 -13.74 2.57 4.48
N ALA A 41 -14.43 1.57 3.92
CA ALA A 41 -13.99 0.19 4.00
C ALA A 41 -12.70 -0.04 3.18
N MET A 42 -12.57 0.59 2.02
CA MET A 42 -11.32 0.56 1.25
C MET A 42 -10.17 1.20 2.00
N VAL A 43 -10.36 2.38 2.60
CA VAL A 43 -9.32 3.03 3.42
C VAL A 43 -8.82 2.12 4.54
N ASN A 44 -9.72 1.42 5.25
CA ASN A 44 -9.32 0.50 6.31
C ASN A 44 -8.48 -0.67 5.78
N ILE A 45 -8.88 -1.24 4.64
CA ILE A 45 -8.13 -2.33 4.00
C ILE A 45 -6.74 -1.89 3.55
N ILE A 46 -6.63 -0.66 3.03
CA ILE A 46 -5.34 -0.10 2.63
C ILE A 46 -4.43 0.03 3.86
N LYS A 47 -4.96 0.51 4.99
CA LYS A 47 -4.21 0.59 6.26
C LYS A 47 -3.76 -0.79 6.75
N ASP A 48 -4.64 -1.78 6.70
CA ASP A 48 -4.32 -3.15 7.11
C ASP A 48 -3.22 -3.75 6.23
N MET A 49 -3.28 -3.53 4.90
CA MET A 49 -2.25 -3.98 3.96
C MET A 49 -0.89 -3.31 4.21
N ILE A 50 -0.88 -2.03 4.55
CA ILE A 50 0.35 -1.32 4.92
C ILE A 50 0.91 -1.92 6.22
N LYS A 51 0.06 -2.13 7.22
CA LYS A 51 0.44 -2.69 8.51
C LYS A 51 1.02 -4.10 8.38
N GLU A 52 0.40 -4.97 7.59
CA GLU A 52 0.88 -6.34 7.32
C GLU A 52 2.29 -6.35 6.71
N GLU A 53 2.55 -5.47 5.73
CA GLU A 53 3.88 -5.39 5.09
C GLU A 53 4.95 -4.81 6.04
N VAL A 54 4.56 -3.96 7.00
CA VAL A 54 5.45 -3.41 8.04
C VAL A 54 5.72 -4.44 9.15
N GLU A 55 4.71 -5.18 9.60
CA GLU A 55 4.84 -6.20 10.66
C GLU A 55 5.57 -7.48 10.19
N CYS A 56 5.58 -7.77 8.89
CA CYS A 56 6.36 -8.87 8.33
C CYS A 56 7.89 -8.61 8.30
N TYR A 57 8.37 -7.51 8.88
CA TYR A 57 9.78 -7.11 8.96
C TYR A 57 10.29 -6.90 10.38
#